data_AF-A0A957FT55-F1
#
_entry.id   AF-A0A957FT55-F1
#
_cell.length_a   1.000
_cell.length_b   1.000
_cell.length_c   1.000
_cell.angle_alpha   90.00
_cell.angle_beta   90.00
_cell.angle_gamma   90.00
#
_symmetry.space_group_name_H-M   'P 1'
#
loop_
_entity.id
_entity.type
_entity.pdbx_description
1 polymer ?
#
loop_
_entity_poly.entity_id
_entity_poly.type
_entity_poly.pdbx_seq_one_letter_code
_entity_poly.pdbx_strand_id
1 'polypeptide(L)'
;GSPMRRTSIRSLLFSLPFTLFTLSLVALFARPVQASLGWVGNMFPVGNADHNITAGNNFDVYVQVWKGSVTDSPGQGGDITCSLLWSEVNSFGGTWLGSTTTPMSYNTDIGNNDEYVGTISPPAGLYEYTAYCTDTTDSSDMYQSAGNGRLTVTAVSPPANITDAQALWLDQNTIAWNGTAATNYKLLYDEDGGLVPTTAEATACTFPLPATCYVNLTANGTVSGYPKNPNATGLVRLDNALTAVQVKELLKGQTAVASYTGGGSLVDISGVQIQSVLDDLYVANGTAENATLGVTYSGSIPTLNVWAPTAQDVVVYKFEDATTAVSTTHALTLDPASGVWSVTGAADWNRDYYLLGVSVYVPVSDTVVLNQVTDPYAITLSADSADTADPRSQFVNLDDSDLKPTGWDSLSKPALANFEDIT
;
A
#
# COMPACT_ATOMS: atom_id res chain seq x y z
N GLY A 1 -79.72 -42.24 19.71
CA GLY A 1 -80.27 -41.80 18.41
C GLY A 1 -79.51 -42.48 17.31
N SER A 2 -80.14 -43.46 16.65
CA SER A 2 -79.67 -44.19 15.47
C SER A 2 -79.78 -43.32 14.19
N PRO A 3 -79.43 -43.80 12.96
CA PRO A 3 -78.80 -45.07 12.52
C PRO A 3 -77.60 -44.80 11.54
N MET A 4 -76.86 -45.73 10.93
CA MET A 4 -77.26 -47.00 10.31
C MET A 4 -76.04 -47.92 10.04
N ARG A 5 -76.15 -49.18 10.48
CA ARG A 5 -75.35 -50.34 10.06
C ARG A 5 -75.88 -50.90 8.74
N ARG A 6 -75.04 -51.62 7.96
CA ARG A 6 -75.19 -53.08 7.66
C ARG A 6 -74.10 -53.64 6.71
N THR A 7 -73.32 -54.59 7.23
CA THR A 7 -73.03 -55.98 6.76
C THR A 7 -73.65 -56.42 5.42
N SER A 8 -73.12 -57.30 4.54
CA SER A 8 -72.23 -58.49 4.56
C SER A 8 -72.12 -58.97 3.06
N ILE A 9 -71.14 -59.71 2.51
CA ILE A 9 -70.95 -61.18 2.53
C ILE A 9 -69.73 -61.57 1.64
N ARG A 10 -68.95 -62.52 2.15
CA ARG A 10 -67.94 -63.47 1.61
C ARG A 10 -67.85 -63.75 0.08
N SER A 11 -66.62 -63.98 -0.39
CA SER A 11 -66.21 -65.27 -1.04
C SER A 11 -64.68 -65.40 -1.13
N LEU A 12 -64.11 -66.48 -0.56
CA LEU A 12 -62.75 -66.98 -0.81
C LEU A 12 -62.76 -67.77 -2.13
N LEU A 13 -61.68 -67.71 -2.92
CA LEU A 13 -61.20 -68.77 -3.81
C LEU A 13 -59.68 -68.62 -4.08
N PHE A 14 -59.05 -69.76 -4.35
CA PHE A 14 -57.64 -70.16 -4.16
C PHE A 14 -56.67 -69.86 -5.33
N SER A 15 -55.34 -69.88 -5.02
CA SER A 15 -54.16 -70.29 -5.85
C SER A 15 -53.73 -69.38 -7.04
N LEU A 16 -52.47 -69.09 -7.40
CA LEU A 16 -51.09 -69.60 -7.22
C LEU A 16 -50.07 -68.42 -7.36
N PRO A 17 -48.78 -68.56 -6.99
CA PRO A 17 -47.77 -67.51 -7.19
C PRO A 17 -47.17 -67.56 -8.60
N PHE A 18 -47.13 -66.42 -9.30
CA PHE A 18 -46.39 -66.27 -10.56
C PHE A 18 -45.17 -65.37 -10.31
N THR A 19 -44.00 -65.99 -10.23
CA THR A 19 -42.71 -65.31 -10.14
C THR A 19 -42.37 -64.75 -11.53
N LEU A 20 -42.48 -63.45 -11.71
CA LEU A 20 -42.13 -62.78 -12.97
C LEU A 20 -40.61 -62.51 -12.99
N PHE A 21 -39.89 -63.26 -13.83
CA PHE A 21 -38.49 -62.99 -14.17
C PHE A 21 -38.46 -61.73 -15.05
N THR A 22 -38.01 -60.59 -14.50
CA THR A 22 -37.78 -59.38 -15.30
C THR A 22 -36.48 -59.52 -16.08
N LEU A 23 -36.61 -59.68 -17.40
CA LEU A 23 -35.53 -59.65 -18.36
C LEU A 23 -35.02 -58.20 -18.48
N SER A 24 -33.86 -57.89 -17.88
CA SER A 24 -33.19 -56.59 -18.05
C SER A 24 -32.73 -56.43 -19.50
N LEU A 25 -33.50 -55.70 -20.29
CA LEU A 25 -33.10 -55.21 -21.60
C LEU A 25 -32.04 -54.11 -21.38
N VAL A 26 -30.77 -54.44 -21.60
CA VAL A 26 -29.70 -53.43 -21.70
C VAL A 26 -29.93 -52.67 -23.01
N ALA A 27 -30.61 -51.54 -22.90
CA ALA A 27 -30.67 -50.57 -23.98
C ALA A 27 -29.26 -49.97 -24.14
N LEU A 28 -28.55 -50.37 -25.19
CA LEU A 28 -27.37 -49.65 -25.67
C LEU A 28 -27.89 -48.30 -26.18
N PHE A 29 -27.91 -47.28 -25.31
CA PHE A 29 -28.07 -45.91 -25.77
C PHE A 29 -26.80 -45.58 -26.56
N ALA A 30 -26.92 -45.49 -27.89
CA ALA A 30 -25.94 -44.78 -28.68
C ALA A 30 -25.86 -43.37 -28.11
N ARG A 31 -24.72 -43.02 -27.52
CA ARG A 31 -24.45 -41.63 -27.14
C ARG A 31 -24.63 -40.80 -28.41
N PRO A 32 -25.37 -39.67 -28.39
CA PRO A 32 -25.35 -38.77 -29.53
C PRO A 32 -23.88 -38.45 -29.82
N VAL A 33 -23.49 -38.51 -31.10
CA VAL A 33 -22.19 -38.00 -31.53
C VAL A 33 -22.19 -36.52 -31.14
N GLN A 34 -21.52 -36.17 -30.04
CA GLN A 34 -21.39 -34.78 -29.65
C GLN A 34 -20.63 -34.07 -30.77
N ALA A 35 -21.15 -32.92 -31.21
CA ALA A 35 -20.54 -32.14 -32.27
C ALA A 35 -19.14 -31.70 -31.80
N SER A 36 -18.13 -31.85 -32.65
CA SER A 36 -16.80 -31.25 -32.41
C SER A 36 -16.90 -29.73 -32.43
N LEU A 37 -15.86 -29.03 -31.92
CA LEU A 37 -15.70 -27.60 -32.19
C LEU A 37 -15.82 -27.34 -33.69
N GLY A 38 -16.73 -26.44 -34.07
CA GLY A 38 -16.99 -26.11 -35.46
C GLY A 38 -16.23 -24.88 -35.92
N TRP A 39 -15.94 -23.95 -35.01
CA TRP A 39 -15.19 -22.73 -35.30
C TRP A 39 -14.66 -22.06 -34.01
N VAL A 40 -13.45 -21.49 -34.10
CA VAL A 40 -12.86 -20.58 -33.11
C VAL A 40 -12.30 -19.38 -33.88
N GLY A 41 -12.62 -18.16 -33.45
CA GLY A 41 -12.21 -16.97 -34.17
C GLY A 41 -12.68 -15.67 -33.54
N ASN A 42 -12.71 -14.60 -34.33
CA ASN A 42 -12.99 -13.24 -33.87
C ASN A 42 -12.15 -12.85 -32.63
N MET A 43 -10.89 -13.27 -32.61
CA MET A 43 -9.97 -12.85 -31.55
C MET A 43 -9.88 -11.32 -31.54
N PHE A 44 -10.07 -10.72 -30.37
CA PHE A 44 -9.94 -9.28 -30.19
C PHE A 44 -9.05 -8.98 -28.97
N PRO A 45 -8.04 -8.11 -29.07
CA PRO A 45 -7.63 -7.40 -30.26
C PRO A 45 -7.11 -8.33 -31.37
N VAL A 46 -7.40 -7.96 -32.62
CA VAL A 46 -7.24 -8.84 -33.79
C VAL A 46 -5.79 -9.24 -34.05
N GLY A 47 -5.60 -10.43 -34.62
CA GLY A 47 -4.28 -10.90 -35.04
C GLY A 47 -3.60 -9.92 -36.01
N ASN A 48 -2.26 -9.86 -35.94
CA ASN A 48 -1.39 -8.94 -36.68
C ASN A 48 -1.59 -7.45 -36.40
N ALA A 49 -2.39 -7.07 -35.40
CA ALA A 49 -2.44 -5.70 -34.91
C ALA A 49 -1.41 -5.49 -33.79
N ASP A 50 -0.79 -4.31 -33.82
CA ASP A 50 0.16 -3.87 -32.79
C ASP A 50 -0.61 -3.15 -31.66
N HIS A 51 -0.39 -3.61 -30.44
CA HIS A 51 -0.96 -3.02 -29.23
C HIS A 51 0.14 -2.60 -28.27
N ASN A 52 -0.11 -1.56 -27.50
CA ASN A 52 0.84 -1.02 -26.54
C ASN A 52 0.14 -0.90 -25.18
N ILE A 53 0.79 -1.41 -24.15
CA ILE A 53 0.44 -1.14 -22.76
C ILE A 53 1.69 -0.72 -21.98
N THR A 54 1.48 -0.21 -20.79
CA THR A 54 2.54 0.00 -19.80
C THR A 54 2.59 -1.21 -18.87
N ALA A 55 3.79 -1.61 -18.42
CA ALA A 55 3.96 -2.70 -17.49
C ALA A 55 3.07 -2.52 -16.25
N GLY A 56 2.39 -3.59 -15.84
CA GLY A 56 1.43 -3.59 -14.73
C GLY A 56 -0.03 -3.37 -15.15
N ASN A 57 -0.28 -2.82 -16.34
CA ASN A 57 -1.65 -2.74 -16.86
C ASN A 57 -2.12 -4.10 -17.39
N ASN A 58 -3.41 -4.37 -17.18
CA ASN A 58 -4.07 -5.53 -17.77
C ASN A 58 -4.27 -5.34 -19.28
N PHE A 59 -4.11 -6.43 -20.01
CA PHE A 59 -4.45 -6.56 -21.42
C PHE A 59 -5.42 -7.72 -21.59
N ASP A 60 -6.65 -7.38 -21.98
CA ASP A 60 -7.73 -8.34 -22.19
C ASP A 60 -7.74 -8.81 -23.64
N VAL A 61 -7.78 -10.12 -23.83
CA VAL A 61 -7.97 -10.77 -25.13
C VAL A 61 -9.25 -11.59 -25.08
N TYR A 62 -10.07 -11.43 -26.11
CA TYR A 62 -11.35 -12.10 -26.29
C TYR A 62 -11.23 -13.09 -27.44
N VAL A 63 -11.96 -14.20 -27.37
CA VAL A 63 -12.13 -15.14 -28.48
C VAL A 63 -13.54 -15.69 -28.48
N GLN A 64 -14.08 -15.94 -29.67
CA GLN A 64 -15.39 -16.56 -29.82
C GLN A 64 -15.25 -17.99 -30.32
N VAL A 65 -16.15 -18.85 -29.85
CA VAL A 65 -16.21 -20.27 -30.21
C VAL A 65 -17.63 -20.68 -30.54
N TRP A 66 -17.76 -21.50 -31.58
CA TRP A 66 -19.02 -22.13 -31.98
C TRP A 66 -18.89 -23.65 -31.94
N LYS A 67 -19.82 -24.30 -31.24
CA LYS A 67 -19.99 -25.74 -31.19
C LYS A 67 -21.47 -26.04 -31.40
N GLY A 68 -21.80 -26.66 -32.53
CA GLY A 68 -23.18 -26.85 -32.95
C GLY A 68 -24.02 -27.53 -31.88
N SER A 69 -25.23 -27.01 -31.64
CA SER A 69 -26.17 -27.38 -30.57
C SER A 69 -25.71 -27.14 -29.13
N VAL A 70 -24.46 -26.71 -28.91
CA VAL A 70 -23.90 -26.43 -27.57
C VAL A 70 -23.90 -24.94 -27.27
N THR A 71 -23.36 -24.12 -28.18
CA THR A 71 -23.26 -22.64 -28.01
C THR A 71 -24.47 -21.91 -28.60
N ASP A 72 -25.41 -22.63 -29.24
CA ASP A 72 -26.59 -22.02 -29.90
C ASP A 72 -27.66 -21.52 -28.90
N SER A 73 -27.52 -21.82 -27.62
CA SER A 73 -28.45 -21.40 -26.54
C SER A 73 -27.77 -20.40 -25.62
N PRO A 74 -28.51 -19.45 -25.01
CA PRO A 74 -27.91 -18.49 -24.08
C PRO A 74 -27.22 -19.16 -22.88
N GLY A 75 -26.08 -18.61 -22.49
CA GLY A 75 -25.25 -19.06 -21.38
C GLY A 75 -24.11 -19.99 -21.83
N GLN A 76 -23.13 -20.15 -20.94
CA GLN A 76 -21.92 -20.92 -21.23
C GLN A 76 -22.23 -22.35 -21.70
N GLY A 77 -21.82 -22.64 -22.94
CA GLY A 77 -21.83 -23.96 -23.53
C GLY A 77 -20.97 -24.96 -22.76
N GLY A 78 -21.51 -26.16 -22.57
CA GLY A 78 -20.82 -27.24 -21.87
C GLY A 78 -19.64 -27.82 -22.67
N ASP A 79 -18.70 -28.42 -21.95
CA ASP A 79 -17.56 -29.15 -22.51
C ASP A 79 -16.61 -28.31 -23.41
N ILE A 80 -16.49 -27.01 -23.12
CA ILE A 80 -15.59 -26.08 -23.82
C ILE A 80 -14.73 -25.35 -22.78
N THR A 81 -13.42 -25.28 -23.03
CA THR A 81 -12.52 -24.39 -22.30
C THR A 81 -11.66 -23.62 -23.29
N CYS A 82 -11.56 -22.30 -23.15
CA CYS A 82 -10.68 -21.48 -23.98
C CYS A 82 -9.44 -21.03 -23.22
N SER A 83 -8.34 -20.85 -23.95
CA SER A 83 -7.02 -20.51 -23.42
C SER A 83 -6.34 -19.44 -24.27
N LEU A 84 -5.71 -18.49 -23.59
CA LEU A 84 -4.86 -17.47 -24.17
C LEU A 84 -3.41 -17.94 -24.11
N LEU A 85 -2.81 -18.19 -25.26
CA LEU A 85 -1.43 -18.63 -25.40
C LEU A 85 -0.57 -17.44 -25.82
N TRP A 86 0.49 -17.15 -25.08
CA TRP A 86 1.34 -15.98 -25.33
C TRP A 86 2.80 -16.23 -24.99
N SER A 87 3.71 -15.47 -25.59
CA SER A 87 5.15 -15.60 -25.33
C SER A 87 5.91 -14.32 -25.64
N GLU A 88 7.00 -14.11 -24.92
CA GLU A 88 7.97 -13.08 -25.25
C GLU A 88 8.69 -13.40 -26.57
N VAL A 89 8.97 -12.37 -27.36
CA VAL A 89 9.70 -12.45 -28.62
C VAL A 89 10.77 -11.36 -28.69
N ASN A 90 11.89 -11.65 -29.35
CA ASN A 90 12.91 -10.61 -29.61
C ASN A 90 12.52 -9.63 -30.72
N SER A 91 11.58 -10.05 -31.57
CA SER A 91 10.99 -9.26 -32.66
C SER A 91 9.69 -9.93 -33.08
N PHE A 92 8.67 -9.16 -33.45
CA PHE A 92 7.41 -9.74 -33.95
C PHE A 92 7.65 -10.63 -35.18
N GLY A 93 6.96 -11.77 -35.22
CA GLY A 93 7.17 -12.87 -36.17
C GLY A 93 8.39 -13.74 -35.87
N GLY A 94 9.09 -13.49 -34.76
CA GLY A 94 10.28 -14.24 -34.33
C GLY A 94 9.95 -15.49 -33.50
N THR A 95 11.00 -16.14 -32.99
CA THR A 95 10.88 -17.31 -32.12
C THR A 95 10.27 -16.92 -30.78
N TRP A 96 9.27 -17.68 -30.33
CA TRP A 96 8.69 -17.59 -28.99
C TRP A 96 9.69 -18.10 -27.95
N LEU A 97 10.03 -17.26 -26.97
CA LEU A 97 11.11 -17.53 -26.01
C LEU A 97 10.68 -18.40 -24.82
N GLY A 98 9.37 -18.52 -24.60
CA GLY A 98 8.76 -19.33 -23.54
C GLY A 98 7.26 -19.11 -23.52
N SER A 99 6.49 -20.11 -23.94
CA SER A 99 5.03 -20.00 -24.06
C SER A 99 4.36 -20.14 -22.70
N THR A 100 3.46 -19.22 -22.39
CA THR A 100 2.58 -19.25 -21.22
C THR A 100 1.13 -19.38 -21.69
N THR A 101 0.36 -20.21 -20.98
CA THR A 101 -1.07 -20.38 -21.23
C THR A 101 -1.87 -19.82 -20.06
N THR A 102 -2.72 -18.84 -20.33
CA THR A 102 -3.64 -18.24 -19.37
C THR A 102 -5.05 -18.76 -19.65
N PRO A 103 -5.72 -19.41 -18.67
CA PRO A 103 -7.12 -19.81 -18.82
C PRO A 103 -8.03 -18.60 -19.09
N MET A 104 -8.97 -18.75 -20.03
CA MET A 104 -9.97 -17.72 -20.33
C MET A 104 -11.29 -18.04 -19.61
N SER A 105 -11.98 -16.99 -19.15
CA SER A 105 -13.29 -17.11 -18.50
C SER A 105 -14.41 -16.80 -19.50
N TYR A 106 -15.55 -17.46 -19.36
CA TYR A 106 -16.74 -17.12 -20.14
C TYR A 106 -17.13 -15.66 -19.88
N ASN A 107 -17.34 -14.89 -20.95
CA ASN A 107 -17.69 -13.48 -20.91
C ASN A 107 -19.19 -13.29 -21.19
N THR A 108 -19.64 -13.71 -22.38
CA THR A 108 -21.03 -13.51 -22.85
C THR A 108 -21.33 -14.36 -24.09
N ASP A 109 -22.57 -14.30 -24.58
CA ASP A 109 -22.98 -14.87 -25.85
C ASP A 109 -22.97 -13.80 -26.95
N ILE A 110 -22.37 -14.09 -28.10
CA ILE A 110 -22.42 -13.23 -29.30
C ILE A 110 -23.07 -14.02 -30.44
N GLY A 111 -24.37 -13.81 -30.62
CA GLY A 111 -25.16 -14.59 -31.57
C GLY A 111 -25.30 -16.03 -31.10
N ASN A 112 -24.75 -16.99 -31.85
CA ASN A 112 -24.70 -18.41 -31.50
C ASN A 112 -23.33 -18.84 -30.94
N ASN A 113 -22.45 -17.88 -30.66
CA ASN A 113 -21.10 -18.15 -30.19
C ASN A 113 -20.99 -17.79 -28.72
N ASP A 114 -20.23 -18.58 -27.98
CA ASP A 114 -19.76 -18.17 -26.66
C ASP A 114 -18.51 -17.32 -26.85
N GLU A 115 -18.40 -16.22 -26.10
CA GLU A 115 -17.20 -15.40 -26.02
C GLU A 115 -16.50 -15.64 -24.69
N TYR A 116 -15.17 -15.79 -24.76
CA TYR A 116 -14.30 -15.97 -23.60
C TYR A 116 -13.29 -14.83 -23.54
N VAL A 117 -12.91 -14.41 -22.33
CA VAL A 117 -11.90 -13.38 -22.07
C VAL A 117 -10.74 -13.93 -21.24
N GLY A 118 -9.51 -13.63 -21.66
CA GLY A 118 -8.28 -13.91 -20.94
C GLY A 118 -7.52 -12.62 -20.70
N THR A 119 -7.11 -12.39 -19.46
CA THR A 119 -6.38 -11.18 -19.06
C THR A 119 -4.92 -11.52 -18.77
N ILE A 120 -3.99 -10.78 -19.36
CA ILE A 120 -2.55 -10.87 -19.07
C ILE A 120 -2.00 -9.51 -18.60
N SER A 121 -0.95 -9.54 -17.80
CA SER A 121 -0.19 -8.34 -17.39
C SER A 121 1.30 -8.68 -17.38
N PRO A 122 1.91 -8.84 -18.57
CA PRO A 122 3.30 -9.26 -18.64
C PRO A 122 4.27 -8.12 -18.27
N PRO A 123 5.53 -8.45 -17.95
CA PRO A 123 6.61 -7.48 -17.80
C PRO A 123 6.86 -6.65 -19.06
N ALA A 124 7.73 -5.65 -18.98
CA ALA A 124 8.16 -4.88 -20.15
C ALA A 124 8.89 -5.78 -21.15
N GLY A 125 8.54 -5.66 -22.43
CA GLY A 125 9.04 -6.52 -23.50
C GLY A 125 8.14 -6.52 -24.74
N LEU A 126 8.47 -7.35 -25.71
CA LEU A 126 7.62 -7.63 -26.87
C LEU A 126 7.02 -9.01 -26.73
N TYR A 127 5.72 -9.14 -26.96
CA TYR A 127 4.98 -10.38 -26.81
C TYR A 127 4.11 -10.64 -28.03
N GLU A 128 3.98 -11.91 -28.38
CA GLU A 128 2.93 -12.38 -29.28
C GLU A 128 1.91 -13.21 -28.50
N TYR A 129 0.66 -13.16 -28.96
CA TYR A 129 -0.42 -13.93 -28.36
C TYR A 129 -1.38 -14.50 -29.40
N THR A 130 -2.04 -15.59 -29.05
CA THR A 130 -3.11 -16.23 -29.81
C THR A 130 -4.08 -16.90 -28.85
N ALA A 131 -5.27 -17.25 -29.31
CA ALA A 131 -6.26 -17.96 -28.50
C ALA A 131 -6.70 -19.25 -29.18
N TYR A 132 -7.02 -20.25 -28.36
CA TYR A 132 -7.60 -21.51 -28.82
C TYR A 132 -8.65 -21.99 -27.82
N CYS A 133 -9.55 -22.84 -28.28
CA CYS A 133 -10.51 -23.52 -27.43
C CYS A 133 -10.35 -25.04 -27.57
N THR A 134 -10.54 -25.73 -26.45
CA THR A 134 -10.44 -27.18 -26.33
C THR A 134 -11.83 -27.76 -26.13
N ASP A 135 -12.17 -28.78 -26.91
CA ASP A 135 -13.30 -29.65 -26.62
C ASP A 135 -12.91 -30.61 -25.50
N THR A 136 -13.51 -30.48 -24.32
CA THR A 136 -13.09 -31.31 -23.18
C THR A 136 -13.56 -32.76 -23.29
N THR A 137 -14.42 -33.08 -24.27
CA THR A 137 -14.89 -34.46 -24.48
C THR A 137 -13.84 -35.35 -25.17
N ASP A 138 -13.01 -34.77 -26.04
CA ASP A 138 -11.99 -35.50 -26.81
C ASP A 138 -10.60 -34.84 -26.76
N SER A 139 -10.46 -33.73 -26.02
CA SER A 139 -9.23 -32.96 -25.87
C SER A 139 -8.68 -32.38 -27.18
N SER A 140 -9.54 -32.15 -28.18
CA SER A 140 -9.14 -31.50 -29.42
C SER A 140 -9.08 -29.98 -29.28
N ASP A 141 -7.97 -29.39 -29.73
CA ASP A 141 -7.77 -27.94 -29.74
C ASP A 141 -8.12 -27.34 -31.12
N MET A 142 -8.82 -26.21 -31.11
CA MET A 142 -9.04 -25.39 -32.29
C MET A 142 -8.53 -23.97 -32.04
N TYR A 143 -7.56 -23.54 -32.85
CA TYR A 143 -6.97 -22.20 -32.78
C TYR A 143 -7.76 -21.20 -33.61
N GLN A 144 -7.80 -19.96 -33.15
CA GLN A 144 -8.15 -18.83 -34.01
C GLN A 144 -7.15 -18.73 -35.18
N SER A 145 -7.60 -18.23 -36.34
CA SER A 145 -6.84 -18.28 -37.59
C SER A 145 -6.41 -16.91 -38.15
N ALA A 146 -6.65 -15.81 -37.42
CA ALA A 146 -6.33 -14.45 -37.88
C ALA A 146 -4.85 -14.05 -37.66
N GLY A 147 -3.98 -15.00 -37.29
CA GLY A 147 -2.57 -14.76 -36.94
C GLY A 147 -2.38 -14.30 -35.50
N ASN A 148 -1.14 -14.23 -35.04
CA ASN A 148 -0.83 -13.82 -33.68
C ASN A 148 -1.02 -12.31 -33.51
N GLY A 149 -1.62 -11.89 -32.39
CA GLY A 149 -1.60 -10.49 -31.97
C GLY A 149 -0.23 -10.10 -31.43
N ARG A 150 0.08 -8.81 -31.47
CA ARG A 150 1.38 -8.26 -31.08
C ARG A 150 1.19 -7.24 -29.96
N LEU A 151 1.93 -7.42 -28.87
CA LEU A 151 1.84 -6.60 -27.68
C LEU A 151 3.24 -6.07 -27.33
N THR A 152 3.39 -4.75 -27.34
CA THR A 152 4.54 -4.06 -26.76
C THR A 152 4.18 -3.62 -25.35
N VAL A 153 4.96 -4.03 -24.38
CA VAL A 153 4.82 -3.56 -22.99
C VAL A 153 6.00 -2.65 -22.67
N THR A 154 5.69 -1.39 -22.38
CA THR A 154 6.72 -0.40 -22.04
C THR A 154 6.96 -0.40 -20.54
N ALA A 155 8.23 -0.40 -20.12
CA ALA A 155 8.56 -0.24 -18.70
C ALA A 155 8.11 1.12 -18.19
N VAL A 156 7.67 1.18 -16.93
CA VAL A 156 7.51 2.47 -16.25
C VAL A 156 8.90 3.03 -15.99
N SER A 157 9.15 4.24 -16.49
CA SER A 157 10.30 5.02 -16.04
C SER A 157 9.94 5.62 -14.68
N PRO A 158 10.78 5.45 -13.65
CA PRO A 158 10.58 6.18 -12.41
C PRO A 158 10.62 7.69 -12.71
N PRO A 159 9.84 8.50 -12.00
CA PRO A 159 9.92 9.95 -12.12
C PRO A 159 11.31 10.41 -11.67
N ALA A 160 11.76 11.56 -12.19
CA ALA A 160 13.05 12.13 -11.79
C ALA A 160 13.11 12.44 -10.28
N ASN A 161 11.98 12.85 -9.70
CA ASN A 161 11.78 13.05 -8.27
C ASN A 161 10.47 12.35 -7.85
N ILE A 162 10.47 11.68 -6.71
CA ILE A 162 9.28 10.98 -6.18
C ILE A 162 8.53 11.94 -5.26
N THR A 163 7.65 12.76 -5.85
CA THR A 163 6.91 13.81 -5.11
C THR A 163 5.53 13.38 -4.62
N ASP A 164 4.94 12.37 -5.25
CA ASP A 164 3.67 11.79 -4.81
C ASP A 164 3.89 10.97 -3.54
N ALA A 165 2.85 10.83 -2.70
CA ALA A 165 2.90 10.05 -1.47
C ALA A 165 1.64 9.18 -1.30
N GLN A 166 1.55 8.11 -2.09
CA GLN A 166 0.39 7.21 -2.13
C GLN A 166 0.46 6.06 -1.11
N ALA A 167 1.62 5.82 -0.49
CA ALA A 167 1.76 4.84 0.57
C ALA A 167 1.53 5.48 1.95
N LEU A 168 0.86 4.77 2.86
CA LEU A 168 0.71 5.17 4.26
C LEU A 168 1.36 4.12 5.16
N TRP A 169 2.42 4.47 5.88
CA TRP A 169 3.04 3.60 6.88
C TRP A 169 2.26 3.71 8.19
N LEU A 170 1.47 2.68 8.49
CA LEU A 170 0.45 2.71 9.53
C LEU A 170 0.99 2.37 10.92
N ASP A 171 1.82 1.35 10.99
CA ASP A 171 2.48 0.85 12.20
C ASP A 171 3.82 0.22 11.84
N GLN A 172 4.56 -0.31 12.82
CA GLN A 172 5.86 -0.96 12.60
C GLN A 172 5.85 -1.92 11.39
N ASN A 173 4.78 -2.71 11.21
CA ASN A 173 4.76 -3.83 10.29
C ASN A 173 3.99 -3.53 9.00
N THR A 174 3.10 -2.54 9.00
CA THR A 174 2.04 -2.42 7.99
C THR A 174 2.15 -1.11 7.20
N ILE A 175 2.23 -1.24 5.88
CA ILE A 175 2.09 -0.13 4.93
C ILE A 175 0.82 -0.36 4.09
N ALA A 176 -0.04 0.66 4.00
CA ALA A 176 -1.17 0.67 3.09
C ALA A 176 -0.76 1.28 1.74
N TRP A 177 -0.98 0.55 0.66
CA TRP A 177 -0.58 0.96 -0.68
C TRP A 177 -1.80 1.34 -1.54
N ASN A 178 -1.82 2.60 -2.00
CA ASN A 178 -2.85 3.15 -2.89
C ASN A 178 -2.37 3.36 -4.34
N GLY A 179 -1.16 2.92 -4.68
CA GLY A 179 -0.73 2.93 -6.07
C GLY A 179 -1.15 1.66 -6.80
N THR A 180 -0.59 1.45 -7.98
CA THR A 180 -0.95 0.35 -8.86
C THR A 180 -0.57 -0.99 -8.23
N ALA A 181 -1.52 -1.90 -8.18
CA ALA A 181 -1.31 -3.25 -7.66
C ALA A 181 -0.39 -4.05 -8.60
N ALA A 182 0.57 -4.76 -8.03
CA ALA A 182 1.52 -5.59 -8.74
C ALA A 182 1.84 -6.89 -7.98
N THR A 183 2.81 -7.66 -8.48
CA THR A 183 3.18 -8.97 -7.92
C THR A 183 4.20 -8.86 -6.80
N ASN A 184 5.18 -7.97 -6.95
CA ASN A 184 6.28 -7.79 -6.00
C ASN A 184 6.33 -6.34 -5.53
N TYR A 185 6.72 -6.11 -4.28
CA TYR A 185 6.79 -4.78 -3.69
C TYR A 185 8.08 -4.61 -2.90
N LYS A 186 8.64 -3.41 -2.92
CA LYS A 186 9.82 -3.05 -2.13
C LYS A 186 9.61 -1.69 -1.48
N LEU A 187 10.11 -1.55 -0.26
CA LEU A 187 10.37 -0.26 0.36
C LEU A 187 11.80 0.13 -0.01
N LEU A 188 11.97 1.20 -0.76
CA LEU A 188 13.25 1.77 -1.13
C LEU A 188 13.61 2.87 -0.14
N TYR A 189 14.90 3.02 0.14
CA TYR A 189 15.44 3.98 1.08
C TYR A 189 16.65 4.72 0.48
N ASP A 190 16.73 6.01 0.82
CA ASP A 190 17.89 6.87 0.61
C ASP A 190 18.12 7.74 1.87
N GLU A 191 19.35 7.80 2.36
CA GLU A 191 19.73 8.53 3.58
C GLU A 191 19.59 10.05 3.42
N ASP A 192 19.97 10.56 2.25
CA ASP A 192 20.09 12.00 2.00
C ASP A 192 18.92 12.54 1.18
N GLY A 193 18.19 11.69 0.47
CA GLY A 193 17.17 12.07 -0.51
C GLY A 193 17.65 11.93 -1.95
N GLY A 194 16.79 12.19 -2.93
CA GLY A 194 17.12 11.98 -4.34
C GLY A 194 17.15 10.51 -4.76
N LEU A 195 16.29 9.69 -4.15
CA LEU A 195 16.22 8.24 -4.34
C LEU A 195 16.12 7.87 -5.82
N VAL A 196 17.12 7.10 -6.26
CA VAL A 196 17.14 6.48 -7.59
C VAL A 196 16.84 4.98 -7.45
N PRO A 197 15.71 4.47 -7.97
CA PRO A 197 15.29 3.08 -7.74
C PRO A 197 16.35 2.05 -8.15
N THR A 198 16.95 2.22 -9.33
CA THR A 198 17.99 1.29 -9.82
C THR A 198 19.21 1.20 -8.90
N THR A 199 19.54 2.29 -8.19
CA THR A 199 20.66 2.33 -7.25
C THR A 199 20.26 1.70 -5.92
N ALA A 200 19.12 2.11 -5.34
CA ALA A 200 18.63 1.59 -4.07
C ALA A 200 18.39 0.07 -4.12
N GLU A 201 17.91 -0.43 -5.25
CA GLU A 201 17.63 -1.86 -5.47
C GLU A 201 18.87 -2.74 -5.63
N ALA A 202 20.05 -2.15 -5.78
CA ALA A 202 21.29 -2.93 -5.88
C ALA A 202 21.68 -3.57 -4.54
N THR A 203 21.16 -3.06 -3.42
CA THR A 203 21.58 -3.47 -2.07
C THR A 203 20.39 -3.67 -1.15
N ALA A 204 20.21 -4.87 -0.59
CA ALA A 204 19.23 -5.09 0.46
C ALA A 204 19.68 -4.38 1.76
N CYS A 205 18.74 -3.81 2.52
CA CYS A 205 19.09 -3.10 3.74
C CYS A 205 19.74 -4.04 4.78
N THR A 206 20.88 -3.60 5.30
CA THR A 206 21.57 -4.17 6.47
C THR A 206 21.61 -3.11 7.57
N PHE A 207 21.96 -3.48 8.81
CA PHE A 207 22.06 -2.54 9.92
C PHE A 207 23.46 -2.65 10.55
N PRO A 208 24.26 -1.57 10.63
CA PRO A 208 23.94 -0.17 10.30
C PRO A 208 23.56 0.06 8.83
N LEU A 209 22.67 1.02 8.61
CA LEU A 209 21.99 1.26 7.34
C LEU A 209 22.98 1.79 6.28
N PRO A 210 22.98 1.23 5.05
CA PRO A 210 23.68 1.83 3.91
C PRO A 210 23.00 3.13 3.46
N ALA A 211 23.73 3.99 2.75
CA ALA A 211 23.20 5.24 2.19
C ALA A 211 21.95 5.02 1.30
N THR A 212 21.92 3.93 0.54
CA THR A 212 20.77 3.53 -0.27
C THR A 212 20.53 2.03 -0.16
N CYS A 213 19.29 1.60 0.03
CA CYS A 213 18.97 0.18 0.08
C CYS A 213 17.48 -0.12 -0.16
N TYR A 214 17.11 -1.40 -0.19
CA TYR A 214 15.71 -1.82 -0.24
C TYR A 214 15.36 -2.88 0.82
N VAL A 215 14.07 -2.91 1.18
CA VAL A 215 13.42 -3.96 1.98
C VAL A 215 12.31 -4.58 1.15
N ASN A 216 12.24 -5.91 1.08
CA ASN A 216 11.12 -6.59 0.43
C ASN A 216 9.85 -6.45 1.27
N LEU A 217 8.74 -6.16 0.61
CA LEU A 217 7.41 -6.08 1.22
C LEU A 217 6.54 -7.25 0.74
N THR A 218 5.72 -7.78 1.64
CA THR A 218 4.81 -8.90 1.35
C THR A 218 3.38 -8.40 1.25
N ALA A 219 2.73 -8.59 0.10
CA ALA A 219 1.31 -8.28 -0.04
C ALA A 219 0.46 -9.29 0.74
N ASN A 220 -0.45 -8.81 1.59
CA ASN A 220 -1.25 -9.63 2.49
C ASN A 220 -2.72 -9.17 2.54
N GLY A 221 -3.38 -9.23 1.37
CA GLY A 221 -4.77 -8.82 1.22
C GLY A 221 -4.95 -7.31 1.33
N THR A 222 -6.00 -6.89 2.04
CA THR A 222 -6.37 -5.48 2.18
C THR A 222 -6.32 -5.01 3.62
N VAL A 223 -5.97 -3.74 3.83
CA VAL A 223 -5.94 -3.10 5.14
C VAL A 223 -7.35 -2.98 5.72
N SER A 224 -7.47 -3.26 7.02
CA SER A 224 -8.65 -3.02 7.84
C SER A 224 -8.24 -2.83 9.30
N GLY A 225 -9.11 -2.23 10.12
CA GLY A 225 -8.85 -2.13 11.58
C GLY A 225 -7.99 -0.95 12.04
N TYR A 226 -7.88 0.13 11.26
CA TYR A 226 -7.15 1.35 11.64
C TYR A 226 -8.10 2.55 11.79
N PRO A 227 -8.75 2.77 12.96
CA PRO A 227 -9.68 3.88 13.17
C PRO A 227 -9.06 5.27 13.00
N LYS A 228 -7.75 5.42 13.28
CA LYS A 228 -6.99 6.66 13.05
C LYS A 228 -6.75 6.96 11.56
N ASN A 229 -6.85 5.93 10.70
CA ASN A 229 -6.60 6.02 9.25
C ASN A 229 -7.75 5.37 8.46
N PRO A 230 -8.99 5.91 8.53
CA PRO A 230 -10.14 5.30 7.88
C PRO A 230 -9.98 5.20 6.35
N ASN A 231 -9.26 6.17 5.76
CA ASN A 231 -8.91 6.21 4.34
C ASN A 231 -7.94 5.10 3.89
N ALA A 232 -7.30 4.38 4.82
CA ALA A 232 -6.46 3.23 4.48
C ALA A 232 -7.28 1.93 4.27
N THR A 233 -8.55 1.90 4.67
CA THR A 233 -9.38 0.69 4.61
C THR A 233 -9.60 0.25 3.16
N GLY A 234 -9.34 -1.03 2.87
CA GLY A 234 -9.50 -1.61 1.53
C GLY A 234 -8.30 -1.45 0.61
N LEU A 235 -7.30 -0.64 1.00
CA LEU A 235 -6.03 -0.52 0.26
C LEU A 235 -5.21 -1.82 0.36
N VAL A 236 -4.27 -2.01 -0.57
CA VAL A 236 -3.38 -3.17 -0.54
C VAL A 236 -2.53 -3.12 0.73
N ARG A 237 -2.55 -4.21 1.50
CA ARG A 237 -1.73 -4.36 2.71
C ARG A 237 -0.35 -4.87 2.32
N LEU A 238 0.68 -4.11 2.63
CA LEU A 238 2.07 -4.50 2.48
C LEU A 238 2.71 -4.66 3.86
N ASP A 239 3.11 -5.88 4.19
CA ASP A 239 3.77 -6.20 5.45
C ASP A 239 5.30 -6.20 5.27
N ASN A 240 6.02 -5.74 6.29
CA ASN A 240 7.48 -5.84 6.39
C ASN A 240 7.89 -6.68 7.63
N ALA A 241 9.14 -7.13 7.67
CA ALA A 241 9.69 -7.94 8.77
C ALA A 241 10.74 -7.20 9.61
N LEU A 242 10.67 -5.86 9.65
CA LEU A 242 11.62 -5.02 10.38
C LEU A 242 11.27 -4.95 11.87
N THR A 243 12.30 -4.78 12.69
CA THR A 243 12.14 -4.42 14.10
C THR A 243 11.84 -2.94 14.27
N ALA A 244 11.27 -2.54 15.40
CA ALA A 244 11.02 -1.13 15.72
C ALA A 244 12.27 -0.25 15.55
N VAL A 245 13.45 -0.72 15.97
CA VAL A 245 14.72 0.02 15.84
C VAL A 245 15.06 0.26 14.37
N GLN A 246 14.89 -0.75 13.53
CA GLN A 246 15.17 -0.67 12.10
C GLN A 246 14.22 0.28 11.37
N VAL A 247 12.93 0.26 11.73
CA VAL A 247 11.96 1.23 11.20
C VAL A 247 12.34 2.64 11.61
N LYS A 248 12.72 2.86 12.88
CA LYS A 248 13.16 4.18 13.36
C LYS A 248 14.38 4.72 12.59
N GLU A 249 15.30 3.86 12.14
CA GLU A 249 16.43 4.30 11.30
C GLU A 249 15.98 4.69 9.88
N LEU A 250 15.13 3.88 9.24
CA LEU A 250 14.61 4.18 7.89
C LEU A 250 13.80 5.50 7.85
N LEU A 251 13.11 5.84 8.94
CA LEU A 251 12.30 7.07 9.04
C LEU A 251 13.12 8.37 9.11
N LYS A 252 14.46 8.28 9.17
CA LYS A 252 15.36 9.46 9.17
C LYS A 252 15.79 9.91 7.77
N GLY A 253 15.49 9.13 6.74
CA GLY A 253 15.78 9.45 5.34
C GLY A 253 14.53 9.42 4.46
N GLN A 254 14.74 9.43 3.15
CA GLN A 254 13.68 9.25 2.17
C GLN A 254 13.25 7.79 2.09
N THR A 255 11.94 7.57 2.04
CA THR A 255 11.37 6.24 1.77
C THR A 255 10.33 6.30 0.67
N ALA A 256 10.31 5.27 -0.18
CA ALA A 256 9.34 5.12 -1.25
C ALA A 256 8.91 3.64 -1.39
N VAL A 257 7.64 3.39 -1.67
CA VAL A 257 7.17 2.06 -2.06
C VAL A 257 7.18 1.97 -3.57
N ALA A 258 7.81 0.91 -4.08
CA ALA A 258 7.82 0.57 -5.50
C ALA A 258 7.16 -0.79 -5.72
N SER A 259 6.32 -0.88 -6.74
CA SER A 259 5.62 -2.10 -7.15
C SER A 259 6.13 -2.61 -8.50
N TYR A 260 6.20 -3.94 -8.66
CA TYR A 260 6.81 -4.60 -9.80
C TYR A 260 5.97 -5.77 -10.29
N THR A 261 6.00 -6.00 -11.60
CA THR A 261 5.47 -7.21 -12.22
C THR A 261 6.23 -8.46 -11.75
N GLY A 262 5.68 -9.66 -12.04
CA GLY A 262 6.33 -10.94 -11.74
C GLY A 262 7.70 -11.12 -12.41
N GLY A 263 7.94 -10.47 -13.54
CA GLY A 263 9.25 -10.47 -14.23
C GLY A 263 10.16 -9.29 -13.88
N GLY A 264 9.82 -8.51 -12.86
CA GLY A 264 10.72 -7.50 -12.28
C GLY A 264 10.69 -6.11 -12.93
N SER A 265 9.80 -5.86 -13.89
CA SER A 265 9.60 -4.49 -14.42
C SER A 265 8.83 -3.62 -13.44
N LEU A 266 9.29 -2.38 -13.24
CA LEU A 266 8.61 -1.37 -12.42
C LEU A 266 7.21 -1.08 -12.97
N VAL A 267 6.24 -1.01 -12.07
CA VAL A 267 4.82 -0.71 -12.33
C VAL A 267 4.44 0.64 -11.75
N ASP A 268 4.90 0.94 -10.55
CA ASP A 268 4.57 2.21 -9.88
C ASP A 268 5.56 2.48 -8.74
N ILE A 269 5.72 3.75 -8.38
CA ILE A 269 6.54 4.18 -7.26
C ILE A 269 6.00 5.47 -6.64
N SER A 270 5.91 5.50 -5.32
CA SER A 270 5.43 6.67 -4.59
C SER A 270 6.06 6.77 -3.20
N GLY A 271 6.16 7.99 -2.68
CA GLY A 271 6.63 8.27 -1.33
C GLY A 271 5.68 7.74 -0.25
N VAL A 272 6.17 7.77 0.99
CA VAL A 272 5.47 7.20 2.15
C VAL A 272 5.05 8.29 3.13
N GLN A 273 3.77 8.28 3.53
CA GLN A 273 3.24 9.08 4.62
C GLN A 273 3.50 8.36 5.95
N ILE A 274 4.13 9.03 6.92
CA ILE A 274 4.75 8.38 8.09
C ILE A 274 4.12 8.75 9.45
N GLN A 275 3.07 9.55 9.48
CA GLN A 275 2.51 10.09 10.73
C GLN A 275 2.05 8.98 11.68
N SER A 276 1.38 7.95 11.15
CA SER A 276 0.84 6.86 11.97
C SER A 276 1.92 5.93 12.52
N VAL A 277 2.95 5.60 11.73
CA VAL A 277 4.07 4.78 12.23
C VAL A 277 4.91 5.53 13.26
N LEU A 278 5.01 6.86 13.18
CA LEU A 278 5.64 7.66 14.24
C LEU A 278 4.85 7.55 15.56
N ASP A 279 3.53 7.67 15.50
CA ASP A 279 2.63 7.44 16.64
C ASP A 279 2.81 6.04 17.24
N ASP A 280 2.82 5.01 16.40
CA ASP A 280 2.99 3.62 16.82
C ASP A 280 4.32 3.38 17.54
N LEU A 281 5.42 3.92 17.00
CA LEU A 281 6.78 3.67 17.49
C LEU A 281 7.19 4.50 18.70
N TYR A 282 6.60 5.68 18.88
CA TYR A 282 7.03 6.66 19.88
C TYR A 282 5.93 7.06 20.87
N VAL A 283 4.65 6.93 20.52
CA VAL A 283 3.54 7.40 21.36
C VAL A 283 2.77 6.25 22.00
N ALA A 284 2.56 5.13 21.30
CA ALA A 284 1.67 4.06 21.75
C ALA A 284 2.04 3.43 23.12
N ASN A 285 3.31 3.50 23.51
CA ASN A 285 3.80 3.03 24.81
C ASN A 285 4.00 4.16 25.84
N GLY A 286 3.51 5.36 25.56
CA GLY A 286 3.60 6.55 26.40
C GLY A 286 4.99 7.17 26.51
N THR A 287 5.97 6.76 25.70
CA THR A 287 7.36 7.24 25.84
C THR A 287 7.51 8.71 25.41
N ALA A 288 6.97 9.10 24.25
CA ALA A 288 6.93 10.49 23.83
C ALA A 288 5.83 11.30 24.53
N GLU A 289 4.65 10.71 24.74
CA GLU A 289 3.50 11.42 25.33
C GLU A 289 3.78 11.93 26.76
N ASN A 290 4.53 11.16 27.56
CA ASN A 290 4.87 11.54 28.92
C ASN A 290 6.14 12.40 29.03
N ALA A 291 6.79 12.73 27.89
CA ALA A 291 7.98 13.56 27.91
C ALA A 291 7.60 15.04 28.10
N THR A 292 8.29 15.73 29.01
CA THR A 292 8.15 17.18 29.16
C THR A 292 8.96 17.88 28.08
N LEU A 293 8.28 18.58 27.18
CA LEU A 293 8.89 19.32 26.06
C LEU A 293 9.08 20.80 26.39
N GLY A 294 9.93 21.46 25.59
CA GLY A 294 10.35 22.84 25.80
C GLY A 294 11.43 22.98 26.86
N VAL A 295 11.56 24.20 27.38
CA VAL A 295 12.50 24.51 28.46
C VAL A 295 11.88 24.19 29.81
N THR A 296 12.59 23.38 30.60
CA THR A 296 12.26 23.06 32.00
C THR A 296 13.42 23.45 32.90
N TYR A 297 13.14 23.68 34.19
CA TYR A 297 14.16 24.06 35.17
C TYR A 297 14.23 23.07 36.32
N SER A 298 15.45 22.67 36.69
CA SER A 298 15.75 22.02 37.97
C SER A 298 16.56 22.99 38.82
N GLY A 299 15.87 23.68 39.74
CA GLY A 299 16.45 24.85 40.40
C GLY A 299 16.74 25.95 39.37
N SER A 300 18.00 26.34 39.22
CA SER A 300 18.43 27.35 38.23
C SER A 300 18.93 26.76 36.91
N ILE A 301 18.96 25.43 36.76
CA ILE A 301 19.56 24.77 35.60
C ILE A 301 18.48 24.46 34.56
N PRO A 302 18.51 25.06 33.36
CA PRO A 302 17.57 24.74 32.30
C PRO A 302 17.90 23.43 31.58
N THR A 303 16.88 22.71 31.16
CA THR A 303 16.96 21.59 30.21
C THR A 303 15.97 21.84 29.09
N LEU A 304 16.45 21.77 27.85
CA LEU A 304 15.66 21.92 26.64
C LEU A 304 15.37 20.54 26.05
N ASN A 305 14.10 20.25 25.79
CA ASN A 305 13.64 19.00 25.18
C ASN A 305 12.79 19.29 23.94
N VAL A 306 13.10 18.65 22.81
CA VAL A 306 12.32 18.75 21.57
C VAL A 306 12.06 17.37 20.97
N TRP A 307 10.82 17.12 20.56
CA TRP A 307 10.48 15.88 19.84
C TRP A 307 10.78 16.03 18.36
N ALA A 308 11.77 15.27 17.87
CA ALA A 308 12.21 15.31 16.47
C ALA A 308 12.70 13.92 16.02
N PRO A 309 11.79 12.91 15.98
CA PRO A 309 12.16 11.50 15.80
C PRO A 309 12.75 11.16 14.44
N THR A 310 12.49 11.97 13.41
CA THR A 310 12.99 11.80 12.04
C THR A 310 14.26 12.63 11.79
N ALA A 311 14.68 13.47 12.74
CA ALA A 311 15.90 14.23 12.60
C ALA A 311 17.11 13.29 12.64
N GLN A 312 18.09 13.60 11.79
CA GLN A 312 19.40 12.95 11.81
C GLN A 312 20.29 13.56 12.90
N ASP A 313 20.18 14.88 13.08
CA ASP A 313 20.92 15.62 14.10
C ASP A 313 20.11 16.82 14.62
N VAL A 314 20.31 17.15 15.90
CA VAL A 314 19.71 18.33 16.52
C VAL A 314 20.72 19.05 17.39
N VAL A 315 20.84 20.36 17.16
CA VAL A 315 21.66 21.28 17.95
C VAL A 315 20.82 22.45 18.47
N VAL A 316 21.32 23.14 19.48
CA VAL A 316 20.82 24.46 19.89
C VAL A 316 21.89 25.51 19.62
N TYR A 317 21.49 26.60 18.96
CA TYR A 317 22.27 27.82 18.81
C TYR A 317 21.84 28.78 19.93
N LYS A 318 22.68 28.97 20.95
CA LYS A 318 22.42 29.85 22.09
C LYS A 318 23.04 31.23 21.84
N PHE A 319 22.28 32.29 22.09
CA PHE A 319 22.67 33.69 21.95
C PHE A 319 22.54 34.38 23.31
N GLU A 320 23.52 35.22 23.68
CA GLU A 320 23.51 35.94 24.97
C GLU A 320 22.34 36.94 25.09
N ASP A 321 21.84 37.45 23.96
CA ASP A 321 20.70 38.37 23.94
C ASP A 321 19.90 38.27 22.63
N ALA A 322 18.82 39.05 22.55
CA ALA A 322 17.88 39.06 21.42
C ALA A 322 18.47 39.59 20.10
N THR A 323 19.61 40.28 20.13
CA THR A 323 20.17 41.05 19.01
C THR A 323 21.56 40.59 18.60
N THR A 324 22.32 39.97 19.51
CA THR A 324 23.66 39.48 19.24
C THR A 324 23.62 38.36 18.20
N ALA A 325 24.36 38.52 17.10
CA ALA A 325 24.38 37.53 16.01
C ALA A 325 25.27 36.30 16.31
N VAL A 326 26.17 36.41 17.29
CA VAL A 326 27.08 35.32 17.66
C VAL A 326 26.33 34.32 18.55
N SER A 327 26.36 33.05 18.15
CA SER A 327 25.82 31.95 18.95
C SER A 327 26.91 30.98 19.40
N THR A 328 26.67 30.31 20.53
CA THR A 328 27.37 29.06 20.89
C THR A 328 26.48 27.86 20.56
N THR A 329 27.07 26.84 19.92
CA THR A 329 26.34 25.64 19.51
C THR A 329 26.50 24.53 20.53
N HIS A 330 25.41 23.88 20.90
CA HIS A 330 25.40 22.70 21.77
C HIS A 330 24.61 21.57 21.12
N ALA A 331 25.18 20.38 21.04
CA ALA A 331 24.49 19.20 20.52
C ALA A 331 23.46 18.68 21.53
N LEU A 332 22.29 18.27 21.04
CA LEU A 332 21.30 17.56 21.84
C LEU A 332 21.57 16.05 21.76
N THR A 333 21.13 15.31 22.76
CA THR A 333 21.20 13.85 22.82
C THR A 333 19.81 13.26 22.55
N LEU A 334 19.71 12.36 21.58
CA LEU A 334 18.49 11.62 21.27
C LEU A 334 18.22 10.53 22.34
N ASP A 335 17.02 10.53 22.90
CA ASP A 335 16.44 9.35 23.53
C ASP A 335 15.74 8.49 22.47
N PRO A 336 16.28 7.30 22.10
CA PRO A 336 15.70 6.47 21.04
C PRO A 336 14.33 5.88 21.39
N ALA A 337 13.95 5.84 22.67
CA ALA A 337 12.66 5.32 23.10
C ALA A 337 11.52 6.31 22.78
N SER A 338 11.74 7.60 23.03
CA SER A 338 10.75 8.67 22.86
C SER A 338 10.90 9.46 21.55
N GLY A 339 12.10 9.47 20.95
CA GLY A 339 12.39 10.36 19.81
C GLY A 339 12.65 11.81 20.24
N VAL A 340 12.79 12.05 21.55
CA VAL A 340 13.06 13.38 22.11
C VAL A 340 14.56 13.61 22.16
N TRP A 341 14.96 14.79 21.71
CA TRP A 341 16.32 15.32 21.81
C TRP A 341 16.41 16.24 23.02
N SER A 342 17.47 16.10 23.81
CA SER A 342 17.64 16.85 25.05
C SER A 342 19.04 17.48 25.20
N VAL A 343 19.11 18.66 25.79
CA VAL A 343 20.35 19.26 26.28
C VAL A 343 20.10 19.96 27.62
N THR A 344 20.96 19.67 28.60
CA THR A 344 20.98 20.39 29.87
C THR A 344 22.03 21.49 29.80
N GLY A 345 21.59 22.72 30.05
CA GLY A 345 22.43 23.91 30.03
C GLY A 345 23.17 24.17 31.33
N ALA A 346 23.85 25.32 31.39
CA ALA A 346 24.36 25.88 32.64
C ALA A 346 23.35 26.90 33.19
N ALA A 347 23.48 27.24 34.48
CA ALA A 347 22.52 28.14 35.15
C ALA A 347 22.48 29.56 34.57
N ASP A 348 23.56 29.98 33.91
CA ASP A 348 23.68 31.26 33.21
C ASP A 348 22.96 31.30 31.87
N TRP A 349 22.41 30.19 31.38
CA TRP A 349 21.55 30.17 30.19
C TRP A 349 20.19 30.82 30.47
N ASN A 350 19.78 31.00 31.73
CA ASN A 350 18.52 31.68 32.03
C ASN A 350 18.53 33.08 31.42
N ARG A 351 17.48 33.41 30.66
CA ARG A 351 17.27 34.64 29.88
C ARG A 351 18.07 34.78 28.58
N ASP A 352 18.95 33.84 28.26
CA ASP A 352 19.56 33.74 26.93
C ASP A 352 18.51 33.34 25.88
N TYR A 353 18.80 33.66 24.62
CA TYR A 353 17.97 33.34 23.46
C TYR A 353 18.51 32.12 22.73
N TYR A 354 17.66 31.44 21.95
CA TYR A 354 18.07 30.28 21.18
C TYR A 354 17.23 30.02 19.93
N LEU A 355 17.84 29.27 19.01
CA LEU A 355 17.19 28.57 17.91
C LEU A 355 17.59 27.09 17.94
N LEU A 356 16.68 26.21 17.54
CA LEU A 356 16.97 24.81 17.28
C LEU A 356 17.51 24.67 15.85
N GLY A 357 18.66 24.03 15.70
CA GLY A 357 19.15 23.54 14.42
C GLY A 357 18.74 22.09 14.22
N VAL A 358 17.86 21.80 13.27
CA VAL A 358 17.31 20.46 13.01
C VAL A 358 17.71 20.02 11.61
N SER A 359 18.62 19.03 11.53
CA SER A 359 18.99 18.37 10.28
C SER A 359 18.03 17.22 10.01
N VAL A 360 17.17 17.37 9.01
CA VAL A 360 16.10 16.42 8.72
C VAL A 360 15.83 16.35 7.23
N TYR A 361 15.45 15.16 6.73
CA TYR A 361 14.96 15.00 5.37
C TYR A 361 13.65 15.77 5.16
N VAL A 362 13.60 16.62 4.14
CA VAL A 362 12.43 17.45 3.80
C VAL A 362 11.85 16.98 2.46
N PRO A 363 10.67 16.31 2.44
CA PRO A 363 10.12 15.70 1.22
C PRO A 363 9.98 16.65 0.02
N VAL A 364 9.57 17.90 0.26
CA VAL A 364 9.40 18.89 -0.84
C VAL A 364 10.73 19.35 -1.44
N SER A 365 11.82 19.26 -0.67
CA SER A 365 13.17 19.63 -1.14
C SER A 365 13.96 18.42 -1.63
N ASP A 366 13.46 17.20 -1.39
CA ASP A 366 14.10 15.92 -1.72
C ASP A 366 15.57 15.84 -1.27
N THR A 367 15.85 16.38 -0.08
CA THR A 367 17.19 16.45 0.51
C THR A 367 17.10 16.61 2.02
N VAL A 368 18.17 16.23 2.74
CA VAL A 368 18.38 16.64 4.13
C VAL A 368 18.73 18.13 4.19
N VAL A 369 18.00 18.86 5.04
CA VAL A 369 18.18 20.30 5.25
C VAL A 369 18.41 20.59 6.72
N LEU A 370 19.36 21.47 7.02
CA LEU A 370 19.50 22.09 8.34
C LEU A 370 18.52 23.25 8.46
N ASN A 371 17.48 23.07 9.26
CA ASN A 371 16.48 24.10 9.54
C ASN A 371 16.85 24.80 10.86
N GLN A 372 16.85 26.12 10.88
CA GLN A 372 16.88 26.89 12.12
C GLN A 372 15.46 27.31 12.47
N VAL A 373 14.96 26.85 13.62
CA VAL A 373 13.56 27.03 14.02
C VAL A 373 13.46 27.47 15.47
N THR A 374 12.41 28.24 15.77
CA THR A 374 11.99 28.47 17.15
C THR A 374 11.45 27.18 17.76
N ASP A 375 11.53 27.07 19.09
CA ASP A 375 10.95 25.97 19.84
C ASP A 375 9.40 26.02 19.74
N PRO A 376 8.74 24.92 19.31
CA PRO A 376 7.27 24.84 19.33
C PRO A 376 6.66 25.02 20.73
N TYR A 377 7.44 24.78 21.78
CA TYR A 377 7.08 24.98 23.20
C TYR A 377 7.67 26.28 23.77
N ALA A 378 8.13 27.21 22.93
CA ALA A 378 8.58 28.52 23.39
C ALA A 378 7.47 29.27 24.14
N ILE A 379 7.80 29.75 25.33
CA ILE A 379 6.91 30.55 26.18
C ILE A 379 7.22 32.06 26.10
N THR A 380 8.32 32.42 25.46
CA THR A 380 8.77 33.79 25.19
C THR A 380 9.58 33.83 23.90
N LEU A 381 9.57 34.97 23.20
CA LEU A 381 10.23 35.17 21.92
C LEU A 381 10.93 36.54 21.88
N SER A 382 11.98 36.67 21.07
CA SER A 382 12.51 37.99 20.67
C SER A 382 11.50 38.73 19.76
N ALA A 383 11.75 40.01 19.52
CA ALA A 383 10.97 40.76 18.55
C ALA A 383 11.20 40.21 17.15
N ASP A 384 10.11 40.10 16.38
CA ASP A 384 10.20 39.79 14.95
C ASP A 384 10.87 40.96 14.21
N SER A 385 11.92 40.65 13.46
CA SER A 385 12.81 41.64 12.86
C SER A 385 13.20 41.23 11.43
N ALA A 386 14.00 42.05 10.75
CA ALA A 386 14.50 41.71 9.42
C ALA A 386 15.67 40.69 9.44
N ASP A 387 16.18 40.35 10.62
CA ASP A 387 17.22 39.32 10.76
C ASP A 387 16.61 37.93 10.52
N THR A 388 17.25 37.13 9.68
CA THR A 388 16.82 35.75 9.39
C THR A 388 16.90 34.81 10.59
N ALA A 389 17.62 35.20 11.65
CA ALA A 389 17.65 34.50 12.92
C ALA A 389 16.52 34.92 13.88
N ASP A 390 15.64 35.86 13.49
CA ASP A 390 14.50 36.28 14.31
C ASP A 390 13.17 35.72 13.76
N PRO A 391 12.18 35.49 14.64
CA PRO A 391 12.28 35.55 16.10
C PRO A 391 13.07 34.36 16.69
N ARG A 392 13.59 34.56 17.91
CA ARG A 392 14.32 33.54 18.70
C ARG A 392 13.52 33.16 19.93
N SER A 393 13.55 31.89 20.31
CA SER A 393 13.04 31.44 21.61
C SER A 393 13.94 31.94 22.73
N GLN A 394 13.44 32.04 23.96
CA GLN A 394 14.27 32.39 25.11
C GLN A 394 14.10 31.39 26.26
N PHE A 395 15.22 31.06 26.88
CA PHE A 395 15.24 30.32 28.14
C PHE A 395 14.63 31.21 29.23
N VAL A 396 13.52 30.81 29.81
CA VAL A 396 12.89 31.56 30.90
C VAL A 396 12.15 30.64 31.84
N ASN A 397 12.19 30.96 33.14
CA ASN A 397 11.38 30.30 34.14
C ASN A 397 10.20 31.21 34.55
N LEU A 398 8.96 30.83 34.21
CA LEU A 398 7.77 31.62 34.56
C LEU A 398 7.52 31.72 36.08
N ASP A 399 8.17 30.87 36.87
CA ASP A 399 8.11 30.95 38.32
C ASP A 399 9.00 32.06 38.92
N ASP A 400 9.89 32.67 38.12
CA ASP A 400 10.74 33.77 38.58
C ASP A 400 9.90 34.95 39.09
N SER A 401 10.29 35.49 40.25
CA SER A 401 9.50 36.51 40.96
C SER A 401 9.45 37.86 40.25
N ASP A 402 10.41 38.16 39.38
CA ASP A 402 10.47 39.38 38.58
C ASP A 402 9.50 39.38 37.38
N LEU A 403 8.97 38.20 37.02
CA LEU A 403 7.94 38.03 36.00
C LEU A 403 6.51 38.11 36.55
N LYS A 404 6.36 38.18 37.87
CA LYS A 404 5.07 38.15 38.55
C LYS A 404 4.70 39.54 39.05
N PRO A 405 3.53 40.10 38.68
CA PRO A 405 3.05 41.32 39.31
C PRO A 405 2.78 41.08 40.80
N THR A 406 2.82 42.14 41.60
CA THR A 406 2.51 42.05 43.03
C THR A 406 1.14 41.40 43.26
N GLY A 407 1.12 40.36 44.09
CA GLY A 407 -0.11 39.62 44.45
C GLY A 407 -0.45 38.44 43.53
N TRP A 408 0.33 38.17 42.48
CA TRP A 408 0.08 37.10 41.50
C TRP A 408 -0.17 35.73 42.15
N ASP A 409 0.75 35.27 43.01
CA ASP A 409 0.65 33.94 43.64
C ASP A 409 -0.51 33.83 44.65
N SER A 410 -1.13 34.96 45.03
CA SER A 410 -2.28 35.03 45.94
C SER A 410 -3.60 35.37 45.23
N LEU A 411 -3.60 35.50 43.91
CA LEU A 411 -4.78 35.90 43.15
C LEU A 411 -5.88 34.84 43.28
N SER A 412 -7.02 35.27 43.84
CA SER A 412 -8.27 34.51 43.79
C SER A 412 -9.22 35.20 42.81
N LYS A 413 -9.75 34.45 41.83
CA LYS A 413 -10.71 34.99 40.86
C LYS A 413 -12.06 35.26 41.55
N PRO A 414 -12.84 36.26 41.10
CA PRO A 414 -14.21 36.45 41.55
C PRO A 414 -15.06 35.19 41.34
N ALA A 415 -16.01 34.95 42.25
CA ALA A 415 -16.92 33.80 42.12
C ALA A 415 -17.81 33.96 40.88
N LEU A 416 -17.82 32.93 40.03
CA LEU A 416 -18.79 32.76 38.95
C LEU A 416 -19.75 31.66 39.38
N ALA A 417 -21.00 32.01 39.70
CA ALA A 417 -21.95 31.08 40.30
C ALA A 417 -22.43 30.02 39.30
N ASN A 418 -22.78 30.45 38.08
CA ASN A 418 -23.15 29.57 36.98
C ASN A 418 -22.49 30.01 35.67
N PHE A 419 -22.38 29.10 34.69
CA PHE A 419 -21.81 29.42 33.39
C PHE A 419 -22.60 30.49 32.64
N GLU A 420 -23.93 30.56 32.85
CA GLU A 420 -24.82 31.57 32.28
C GLU A 420 -24.68 32.97 32.91
N ASP A 421 -23.94 33.12 34.01
CA ASP A 421 -23.72 34.42 34.67
C ASP A 421 -22.56 35.22 34.04
N ILE A 422 -21.96 34.70 32.95
CA ILE A 422 -20.98 35.44 32.12
C ILE A 422 -21.73 36.54 31.35
N THR A 423 -21.56 37.80 31.76
CA THR A 423 -22.14 39.00 31.12
C THR A 423 -21.22 39.68 30.13
#